data_AF-A0A939UFI7-F1
#
_entry.id   AF-A0A939UFI7-F1
#
_cell.length_a   1.000
_cell.length_b   1.000
_cell.length_c   1.000
_cell.angle_alpha   90.00
_cell.angle_beta   90.00
_cell.angle_gamma   90.00
#
_symmetry.space_group_name_H-M   'P 1'
#
loop_
_entity.id
_entity.type
_entity.pdbx_description
1 polymer ?
#
loop_
_entity_poly.entity_id
_entity_poly.type
_entity_poly.pdbx_seq_one_letter_code
_entity_poly.pdbx_strand_id
1 'polypeptide(L)'
;AMHKFDNVHQDQIEWYAHEMDAINARNKLIDPVLGNCPNMLFFHIPTREYRTAWVKVREWMASHDKDFTTYHDAYPDAPVAIDGDVTYYYGVMGESERIRNGEKTYGVYAGVEDATLYPVVDGVEQDGLLLQAGFERNLTAIFCGHDHYNNFSIEYKGVRFTYGMSVDYLAYSGIWKVRAQRGCTIITVGQDGSFDVAARNYYEDYTVTQPN
;
A
#
# COMPACT_ATOMS: atom_id res chain seq x y z
N ALA A 1 18.41 -6.90 -21.04
CA ALA A 1 17.07 -7.36 -20.63
C ALA A 1 16.40 -6.21 -19.87
N MET A 2 15.13 -5.89 -20.13
CA MET A 2 14.40 -4.96 -19.28
C MET A 2 14.23 -5.61 -17.90
N HIS A 3 14.67 -4.94 -16.84
CA HIS A 3 14.49 -5.41 -15.48
C HIS A 3 12.99 -5.38 -15.14
N LYS A 4 12.43 -6.56 -14.93
CA LYS A 4 11.07 -6.78 -14.45
C LYS A 4 11.14 -6.93 -12.93
N PHE A 5 10.26 -6.25 -12.20
CA PHE A 5 10.13 -6.51 -10.76
C PHE A 5 9.38 -7.82 -10.56
N ASP A 6 9.94 -8.66 -9.69
CA ASP A 6 9.32 -9.93 -9.32
C ASP A 6 8.03 -9.70 -8.52
N ASN A 7 7.21 -10.73 -8.40
CA ASN A 7 5.98 -10.71 -7.61
C ASN A 7 6.01 -11.73 -6.48
N VAL A 8 4.98 -11.68 -5.65
CA VAL A 8 4.61 -12.81 -4.81
C VAL A 8 4.36 -14.04 -5.69
N HIS A 9 4.84 -15.20 -5.29
CA HIS A 9 4.67 -16.46 -6.03
C HIS A 9 3.57 -17.32 -5.40
N GLN A 10 3.02 -18.26 -6.17
CA GLN A 10 1.93 -19.13 -5.72
C GLN A 10 2.27 -19.90 -4.43
N ASP A 11 3.48 -20.43 -4.32
CA ASP A 11 3.96 -21.14 -3.13
C ASP A 11 4.04 -20.24 -1.88
N GLN A 12 4.35 -18.96 -2.06
CA GLN A 12 4.34 -17.96 -0.99
C GLN A 12 2.91 -17.63 -0.52
N ILE A 13 1.95 -17.58 -1.46
CA ILE A 13 0.52 -17.39 -1.15
C ILE A 13 -0.01 -18.61 -0.40
N GLU A 14 0.32 -19.82 -0.87
CA GLU A 14 -0.07 -21.08 -0.23
C GLU A 14 0.51 -21.19 1.18
N TRP A 15 1.78 -20.83 1.34
CA TRP A 15 2.42 -20.76 2.66
C TRP A 15 1.71 -19.77 3.58
N TYR A 16 1.44 -18.54 3.11
CA TYR A 16 0.71 -17.54 3.88
C TYR A 16 -0.67 -18.05 4.32
N ALA A 17 -1.42 -18.63 3.38
CA ALA A 17 -2.74 -19.19 3.64
C ALA A 17 -2.69 -20.29 4.70
N HIS A 18 -1.75 -21.24 4.55
CA HIS A 18 -1.54 -22.34 5.48
C HIS A 18 -1.20 -21.86 6.89
N GLU A 19 -0.25 -20.92 7.02
CA GLU A 19 0.17 -20.43 8.33
C GLU A 19 -0.94 -19.67 9.05
N MET A 20 -1.68 -18.82 8.34
CA MET A 20 -2.81 -18.09 8.91
C MET A 20 -3.95 -19.04 9.33
N ASP A 21 -4.26 -20.05 8.53
CA ASP A 21 -5.26 -21.06 8.89
C ASP A 21 -4.84 -21.83 10.14
N ALA A 22 -3.56 -22.20 10.24
CA ALA A 22 -3.01 -22.87 11.41
C ALA A 22 -3.03 -21.98 12.67
N ILE A 23 -2.73 -20.68 12.54
CA ILE A 23 -2.84 -19.72 13.66
C ILE A 23 -4.30 -19.58 14.10
N ASN A 24 -5.22 -19.39 13.16
CA ASN A 24 -6.64 -19.23 13.45
C ASN A 24 -7.23 -20.49 14.11
N ALA A 25 -6.83 -21.68 13.65
CA ALA A 25 -7.20 -22.94 14.28
C ALA A 25 -6.71 -23.02 15.74
N ARG A 26 -5.46 -22.63 16.01
CA ARG A 26 -4.91 -22.61 17.37
C ARG A 26 -5.62 -21.60 18.28
N ASN A 27 -5.94 -20.41 17.78
CA ASN A 27 -6.66 -19.40 18.54
C ASN A 27 -8.08 -19.87 18.93
N LYS A 28 -8.77 -20.59 18.03
CA LYS A 28 -10.09 -21.17 18.30
C LYS A 28 -10.08 -22.30 19.34
N LEU A 29 -8.92 -22.92 19.60
CA LEU A 29 -8.76 -23.85 20.72
C LEU A 29 -8.69 -23.12 22.08
N ILE A 30 -8.30 -21.84 22.08
CA ILE A 30 -8.23 -21.00 23.28
C ILE A 30 -9.60 -20.37 23.54
N ASP A 31 -10.19 -19.78 22.50
CA ASP A 31 -11.55 -19.20 22.55
C ASP A 31 -12.28 -19.48 21.22
N PRO A 32 -13.29 -20.38 21.22
CA PRO A 32 -14.01 -20.79 20.01
C PRO A 32 -14.79 -19.68 19.30
N VAL A 33 -15.08 -18.55 19.97
CA VAL A 33 -15.81 -17.43 19.34
C VAL A 33 -14.88 -16.42 18.68
N LEU A 34 -13.56 -16.57 18.80
CA LEU A 34 -12.61 -15.69 18.12
C LEU A 34 -12.73 -15.83 16.59
N GLY A 35 -12.81 -14.67 15.95
CA GLY A 35 -12.68 -14.55 14.50
C GLY A 35 -11.26 -14.85 14.02
N ASN A 36 -11.05 -14.67 12.72
CA ASN A 36 -9.71 -14.79 12.14
C ASN A 36 -8.81 -13.65 12.65
N CYS A 37 -7.57 -13.97 12.98
CA CYS A 37 -6.57 -13.05 13.51
C CYS A 37 -6.27 -11.94 12.47
N PRO A 38 -6.41 -10.65 12.84
CA PRO A 38 -5.93 -9.54 12.02
C PRO A 38 -4.45 -9.73 11.70
N ASN A 39 -4.08 -9.54 10.44
CA ASN A 39 -2.70 -9.66 10.01
C ASN A 39 -2.32 -8.57 9.00
N MET A 40 -1.02 -8.35 8.85
CA MET A 40 -0.44 -7.34 7.98
C MET A 40 0.72 -7.95 7.20
N LEU A 41 0.90 -7.55 5.94
CA LEU A 41 2.00 -8.00 5.08
C LEU A 41 2.96 -6.86 4.78
N PHE A 42 4.24 -7.17 4.64
CA PHE A 42 5.30 -6.20 4.37
C PHE A 42 6.11 -6.67 3.16
N PHE A 43 6.10 -5.87 2.10
CA PHE A 43 6.82 -6.14 0.86
C PHE A 43 7.83 -5.05 0.55
N HIS A 44 8.79 -5.36 -0.32
CA HIS A 44 9.62 -4.32 -0.91
C HIS A 44 8.86 -3.61 -2.04
N ILE A 45 8.28 -4.38 -2.96
CA ILE A 45 7.55 -3.91 -4.16
C ILE A 45 6.05 -3.81 -3.85
N PRO A 46 5.33 -2.76 -4.30
CA PRO A 46 3.87 -2.67 -4.16
C PRO A 46 3.15 -3.77 -4.97
N THR A 47 1.97 -4.21 -4.50
CA THR A 47 1.11 -5.12 -5.28
C THR A 47 0.33 -4.34 -6.36
N ARG A 48 -0.25 -5.06 -7.32
CA ARG A 48 -1.04 -4.42 -8.39
C ARG A 48 -2.28 -3.73 -7.85
N GLU A 49 -2.91 -4.27 -6.81
CA GLU A 49 -4.12 -3.70 -6.21
C GLU A 49 -3.84 -2.33 -5.60
N TYR A 50 -2.63 -2.08 -5.13
CA TYR A 50 -2.24 -0.75 -4.71
C TYR A 50 -2.23 0.24 -5.89
N ARG A 51 -1.71 -0.18 -7.05
CA ARG A 51 -1.77 0.62 -8.29
C ARG A 51 -3.22 0.84 -8.72
N THR A 52 -4.06 -0.21 -8.69
CA THR A 52 -5.49 -0.13 -9.04
C THR A 52 -6.23 0.86 -8.15
N ALA A 53 -6.03 0.78 -6.84
CA ALA A 53 -6.61 1.72 -5.88
C ALA A 53 -6.15 3.15 -6.16
N TRP A 54 -4.85 3.35 -6.42
CA TRP A 54 -4.31 4.67 -6.73
C TRP A 54 -4.86 5.27 -8.03
N VAL A 55 -5.07 4.46 -9.06
CA VAL A 55 -5.72 4.91 -10.30
C VAL A 55 -7.12 5.44 -10.02
N LYS A 56 -7.93 4.72 -9.23
CA LYS A 56 -9.26 5.18 -8.81
C LYS A 56 -9.18 6.50 -8.04
N VAL A 57 -8.22 6.63 -7.12
CA VAL A 57 -8.01 7.92 -6.43
C VAL A 57 -7.73 9.01 -7.45
N ARG A 58 -6.75 8.84 -8.36
CA ARG A 58 -6.39 9.85 -9.38
C ARG A 58 -7.54 10.26 -10.30
N GLU A 59 -8.41 9.34 -10.68
CA GLU A 59 -9.58 9.63 -11.53
C GLU A 59 -10.63 10.45 -10.76
N TRP A 60 -10.89 10.07 -9.50
CA TRP A 60 -11.70 10.88 -8.59
C TRP A 60 -11.09 12.27 -8.40
N MET A 61 -9.77 12.32 -8.25
CA MET A 61 -8.84 13.43 -8.45
C MET A 61 -9.33 14.52 -9.39
N ALA A 62 -9.17 14.13 -10.66
CA ALA A 62 -9.43 14.95 -11.81
C ALA A 62 -10.91 15.31 -11.96
N SER A 63 -11.83 14.39 -11.60
CA SER A 63 -13.28 14.67 -11.69
C SER A 63 -13.77 15.69 -10.67
N HIS A 64 -13.00 15.97 -9.61
CA HIS A 64 -13.32 16.95 -8.58
C HIS A 64 -12.45 18.20 -8.63
N ASP A 65 -11.64 18.38 -9.69
CA ASP A 65 -10.69 19.48 -9.84
C ASP A 65 -9.74 19.62 -8.64
N LYS A 66 -9.25 18.46 -8.16
CA LYS A 66 -8.30 18.34 -7.04
C LYS A 66 -6.93 17.87 -7.51
N ASP A 67 -5.88 18.33 -6.84
CA ASP A 67 -4.51 17.83 -6.97
C ASP A 67 -3.95 17.53 -5.56
N PHE A 68 -3.39 16.33 -5.38
CA PHE A 68 -2.89 15.91 -4.06
C PHE A 68 -1.46 16.34 -3.79
N THR A 69 -0.78 16.98 -4.75
CA THR A 69 0.43 17.75 -4.44
C THR A 69 0.15 18.93 -3.51
N THR A 70 -1.08 19.45 -3.49
CA THR A 70 -1.54 20.56 -2.63
C THR A 70 -2.59 20.15 -1.58
N TYR A 71 -3.21 18.98 -1.71
CA TYR A 71 -4.27 18.52 -0.80
C TYR A 71 -3.78 18.22 0.64
N HIS A 72 -2.46 18.02 0.84
CA HIS A 72 -1.90 17.81 2.19
C HIS A 72 -2.13 19.03 3.11
N ASP A 73 -2.21 20.24 2.55
CA ASP A 73 -2.41 21.47 3.35
C ASP A 73 -3.89 21.73 3.72
N ALA A 74 -4.84 21.07 3.05
CA ALA A 74 -6.27 21.43 3.15
C ALA A 74 -7.11 20.50 4.06
N TYR A 75 -6.68 19.25 4.28
CA TYR A 75 -7.46 18.27 5.06
C TYR A 75 -6.55 17.30 5.84
N PRO A 76 -5.97 17.74 6.98
CA PRO A 76 -5.02 16.93 7.73
C PRO A 76 -5.62 15.72 8.49
N ASP A 77 -6.94 15.65 8.73
CA ASP A 77 -7.45 14.80 9.82
C ASP A 77 -8.55 13.77 9.44
N ALA A 78 -8.99 13.65 8.19
CA ALA A 78 -10.08 12.72 7.84
C ALA A 78 -9.88 11.96 6.52
N PRO A 79 -10.07 10.63 6.51
CA PRO A 79 -10.09 9.83 5.29
C PRO A 79 -11.18 10.30 4.32
N VAL A 80 -10.89 10.22 3.02
CA VAL A 80 -11.77 10.59 1.90
C VAL A 80 -12.26 9.33 1.21
N ALA A 81 -13.56 9.06 1.28
CA ALA A 81 -14.20 8.01 0.49
C ALA A 81 -14.17 8.39 -0.99
N ILE A 82 -13.54 7.54 -1.80
CA ILE A 82 -13.36 7.74 -3.25
C ILE A 82 -14.50 7.07 -4.01
N ASP A 83 -14.78 5.80 -3.66
CA ASP A 83 -15.91 5.03 -4.13
C ASP A 83 -16.34 4.00 -3.05
N GLY A 84 -17.12 2.99 -3.42
CA GLY A 84 -17.54 1.93 -2.49
C GLY A 84 -16.42 0.98 -2.03
N ASP A 85 -15.27 0.98 -2.72
CA ASP A 85 -14.14 0.10 -2.44
C ASP A 85 -12.93 0.85 -1.89
N VAL A 86 -12.75 2.14 -2.24
CA VAL A 86 -11.53 2.89 -2.01
C VAL A 86 -11.74 4.04 -1.05
N THR A 87 -10.87 4.12 -0.05
CA THR A 87 -10.74 5.29 0.83
C THR A 87 -9.30 5.78 0.79
N TYR A 88 -9.09 7.04 0.40
CA TYR A 88 -7.78 7.69 0.50
C TYR A 88 -7.62 8.28 1.91
N TYR A 89 -6.44 8.17 2.51
CA TYR A 89 -6.22 8.77 3.84
C TYR A 89 -5.18 9.89 3.81
N TYR A 90 -3.97 9.66 3.30
CA TYR A 90 -2.91 10.68 3.32
C TYR A 90 -1.80 10.42 2.30
N GLY A 91 -0.89 11.39 2.23
CA GLY A 91 0.40 11.36 1.53
C GLY A 91 0.30 11.59 0.01
N VAL A 92 1.46 11.63 -0.63
CA VAL A 92 1.60 12.07 -2.01
C VAL A 92 2.28 11.00 -2.85
N MET A 93 1.83 10.86 -4.10
CA MET A 93 2.59 10.15 -5.12
C MET A 93 3.69 11.07 -5.60
N GLY A 94 4.89 10.87 -5.05
CA GLY A 94 6.07 11.65 -5.38
C GLY A 94 6.86 11.10 -6.56
N GLU A 95 6.53 9.88 -7.00
CA GLU A 95 7.05 9.32 -8.25
C GLU A 95 6.47 10.04 -9.49
N SER A 96 6.86 9.58 -10.67
CA SER A 96 6.26 10.06 -11.92
C SER A 96 5.59 8.92 -12.67
N GLU A 97 4.55 9.26 -13.43
CA GLU A 97 4.00 8.32 -14.41
C GLU A 97 5.06 7.93 -15.43
N ARG A 98 5.19 6.61 -15.66
CA ARG A 98 6.05 6.02 -16.69
C ARG A 98 5.29 4.89 -17.37
N ILE A 99 5.81 4.46 -18.51
CA ILE A 99 5.45 3.19 -19.12
C ILE A 99 6.58 2.20 -18.82
N ARG A 100 6.25 1.05 -18.22
CA ARG A 100 7.18 -0.05 -17.94
C ARG A 100 6.55 -1.34 -18.43
N ASN A 101 7.30 -2.10 -19.24
CA ASN A 101 6.83 -3.37 -19.81
C ASN A 101 5.49 -3.26 -20.57
N GLY A 102 5.19 -2.11 -21.17
CA GLY A 102 3.93 -1.86 -21.88
C GLY A 102 2.78 -1.35 -21.01
N GLU A 103 2.95 -1.30 -19.69
CA GLU A 103 1.93 -0.81 -18.76
C GLU A 103 2.25 0.58 -18.23
N LYS A 104 1.22 1.40 -18.00
CA LYS A 104 1.35 2.64 -17.23
C LYS A 104 1.54 2.30 -15.75
N THR A 105 2.55 2.90 -15.13
CA THR A 105 2.81 2.72 -13.70
C THR A 105 1.92 3.58 -12.83
N TYR A 106 1.44 4.71 -13.37
CA TYR A 106 0.70 5.75 -12.63
C TYR A 106 1.45 6.26 -11.38
N GLY A 107 2.78 6.08 -11.33
CA GLY A 107 3.62 6.38 -10.17
C GLY A 107 3.73 5.26 -9.13
N VAL A 108 3.14 4.09 -9.39
CA VAL A 108 3.22 2.89 -8.54
C VAL A 108 3.90 1.76 -9.32
N TYR A 109 5.16 1.46 -9.00
CA TYR A 109 5.95 0.48 -9.74
C TYR A 109 5.77 -0.94 -9.20
N ALA A 110 4.53 -1.44 -9.28
CA ALA A 110 4.17 -2.82 -8.97
C ALA A 110 4.90 -3.85 -9.85
N GLY A 111 5.02 -5.06 -9.29
CA GLY A 111 5.57 -6.22 -9.98
C GLY A 111 4.76 -6.61 -11.22
N VAL A 112 5.37 -7.44 -12.07
CA VAL A 112 4.85 -7.74 -13.41
C VAL A 112 3.52 -8.50 -13.40
N GLU A 113 2.71 -8.32 -14.43
CA GLU A 113 1.52 -9.16 -14.62
C GLU A 113 1.90 -10.65 -14.73
N ASP A 114 1.33 -11.46 -13.85
CA ASP A 114 1.29 -12.91 -13.98
C ASP A 114 -0.18 -13.33 -13.98
N ALA A 115 -0.68 -13.76 -15.14
CA ALA A 115 -2.07 -14.18 -15.31
C ALA A 115 -2.45 -15.39 -14.44
N THR A 116 -1.48 -16.12 -13.88
CA THR A 116 -1.75 -17.19 -12.91
C THR A 116 -2.06 -16.63 -11.52
N LEU A 117 -1.57 -15.44 -11.19
CA LEU A 117 -1.78 -14.75 -9.91
C LEU A 117 -2.92 -13.74 -9.97
N TYR A 118 -3.26 -13.25 -11.16
CA TYR A 118 -4.33 -12.29 -11.40
C TYR A 118 -5.31 -12.90 -12.41
N PRO A 119 -6.30 -13.67 -11.92
CA PRO A 119 -7.19 -14.39 -12.81
C PRO A 119 -8.13 -13.43 -13.55
N VAL A 120 -8.52 -13.83 -14.76
CA VAL A 120 -9.50 -13.09 -15.58
C VAL A 120 -10.75 -13.97 -15.71
N VAL A 121 -11.89 -13.44 -15.30
CA VAL A 121 -13.20 -14.12 -15.42
C VAL A 121 -14.08 -13.29 -16.33
N ASP A 122 -14.60 -13.89 -17.40
CA ASP A 122 -15.42 -13.23 -18.42
C ASP A 122 -14.80 -11.94 -19.00
N GLY A 123 -13.47 -11.91 -19.12
CA GLY A 123 -12.73 -10.76 -19.63
C GLY A 123 -12.47 -9.66 -18.60
N VAL A 124 -12.79 -9.89 -17.32
CA VAL A 124 -12.59 -8.95 -16.22
C VAL A 124 -11.48 -9.45 -15.29
N GLU A 125 -10.41 -8.66 -15.14
CA GLU A 125 -9.33 -8.89 -14.16
C GLU A 125 -9.93 -8.91 -12.75
N GLN A 126 -9.62 -9.95 -11.99
CA GLN A 126 -10.01 -10.09 -10.60
C GLN A 126 -8.91 -9.57 -9.68
N ASP A 127 -9.23 -9.40 -8.39
CA ASP A 127 -8.20 -9.18 -7.38
C ASP A 127 -7.20 -10.35 -7.38
N GLY A 128 -5.92 -10.09 -7.11
CA GLY A 128 -4.89 -11.13 -7.14
C GLY A 128 -5.11 -12.18 -6.06
N LEU A 129 -4.57 -13.39 -6.29
CA LEU A 129 -4.73 -14.53 -5.40
C LEU A 129 -4.23 -14.25 -3.97
N LEU A 130 -3.23 -13.39 -3.81
CA LEU A 130 -2.77 -12.95 -2.49
C LEU A 130 -3.86 -12.16 -1.75
N LEU A 131 -4.51 -11.20 -2.42
CA LEU A 131 -5.53 -10.38 -1.79
C LEU A 131 -6.79 -11.21 -1.51
N GLN A 132 -7.17 -12.12 -2.42
CA GLN A 132 -8.25 -13.08 -2.17
C GLN A 132 -7.97 -13.96 -0.95
N ALA A 133 -6.77 -14.56 -0.87
CA ALA A 133 -6.37 -15.35 0.29
C ALA A 133 -6.38 -14.52 1.58
N GLY A 134 -5.99 -13.25 1.48
CA GLY A 134 -6.03 -12.28 2.57
C GLY A 134 -7.44 -11.95 3.06
N PHE A 135 -8.40 -11.74 2.15
CA PHE A 135 -9.80 -11.48 2.52
C PHE A 135 -10.39 -12.62 3.34
N GLU A 136 -10.12 -13.87 2.96
CA GLU A 136 -10.56 -15.05 3.72
C GLU A 136 -9.94 -15.14 5.13
N ARG A 137 -8.81 -14.46 5.35
CA ARG A 137 -7.94 -14.60 6.53
C ARG A 137 -7.79 -13.33 7.34
N ASN A 138 -8.67 -12.34 7.13
CA ASN A 138 -8.67 -11.07 7.85
C ASN A 138 -7.35 -10.29 7.69
N LEU A 139 -6.82 -10.27 6.47
CA LEU A 139 -5.76 -9.33 6.10
C LEU A 139 -6.28 -7.90 6.26
N THR A 140 -5.52 -7.06 6.95
CA THR A 140 -5.93 -5.69 7.29
C THR A 140 -5.06 -4.63 6.64
N ALA A 141 -3.78 -4.93 6.37
CA ALA A 141 -2.87 -3.97 5.76
C ALA A 141 -1.75 -4.64 4.95
N ILE A 142 -1.31 -3.94 3.90
CA ILE A 142 -0.13 -4.26 3.13
C ILE A 142 0.78 -3.02 3.10
N PHE A 143 2.04 -3.19 3.50
CA PHE A 143 3.05 -2.15 3.48
C PHE A 143 4.08 -2.43 2.39
N CYS A 144 4.56 -1.37 1.73
CA CYS A 144 5.63 -1.49 0.75
C CYS A 144 6.60 -0.31 0.77
N GLY A 145 7.68 -0.43 0.01
CA GLY A 145 8.68 0.61 -0.20
C GLY A 145 9.01 0.70 -1.69
N HIS A 146 10.29 0.61 -2.04
CA HIS A 146 10.81 0.63 -3.42
C HIS A 146 10.73 1.98 -4.14
N ASP A 147 9.56 2.61 -4.14
CA ASP A 147 9.32 3.92 -4.72
C ASP A 147 9.63 4.99 -3.68
N HIS A 148 10.88 5.46 -3.68
CA HIS A 148 11.40 6.23 -2.54
C HIS A 148 10.76 7.61 -2.37
N TYR A 149 10.01 8.12 -3.35
CA TYR A 149 9.28 9.38 -3.20
C TYR A 149 7.84 9.21 -2.73
N ASN A 150 7.26 8.02 -2.84
CA ASN A 150 5.88 7.77 -2.44
C ASN A 150 5.78 7.64 -0.93
N ASN A 151 4.73 8.23 -0.34
CA ASN A 151 4.42 8.09 1.09
C ASN A 151 2.91 8.07 1.38
N PHE A 152 2.10 7.79 0.35
CA PHE A 152 0.66 7.79 0.47
C PHE A 152 0.13 6.51 1.11
N SER A 153 -1.12 6.55 1.54
CA SER A 153 -1.80 5.41 2.13
C SER A 153 -3.27 5.39 1.75
N ILE A 154 -3.72 4.26 1.21
CA ILE A 154 -5.03 4.06 0.58
C ILE A 154 -5.60 2.74 1.09
N GLU A 155 -6.86 2.73 1.47
CA GLU A 155 -7.59 1.50 1.71
C GLU A 155 -8.31 1.07 0.43
N TYR A 156 -8.24 -0.22 0.12
CA TYR A 156 -8.97 -0.86 -0.97
C TYR A 156 -9.63 -2.13 -0.45
N LYS A 157 -10.96 -2.20 -0.54
CA LYS A 157 -11.79 -3.32 -0.09
C LYS A 157 -11.50 -3.75 1.36
N GLY A 158 -11.30 -2.76 2.24
CA GLY A 158 -11.00 -2.97 3.66
C GLY A 158 -9.54 -3.33 3.98
N VAL A 159 -8.64 -3.39 2.99
CA VAL A 159 -7.20 -3.60 3.21
C VAL A 159 -6.44 -2.28 3.01
N ARG A 160 -5.66 -1.87 4.01
CA ARG A 160 -4.88 -0.64 4.01
C ARG A 160 -3.53 -0.83 3.31
N PHE A 161 -3.36 -0.25 2.13
CA PHE A 161 -2.09 -0.20 1.41
C PHE A 161 -1.31 1.06 1.76
N THR A 162 -0.06 0.90 2.20
CA THR A 162 0.77 2.04 2.64
C THR A 162 2.19 1.96 2.08
N TYR A 163 2.66 3.05 1.48
CA TYR A 163 4.09 3.28 1.30
C TYR A 163 4.73 3.73 2.60
N GLY A 164 5.79 3.01 3.00
CA GLY A 164 6.67 3.47 4.07
C GLY A 164 7.40 4.75 3.69
N MET A 165 7.58 5.65 4.65
CA MET A 165 8.46 6.81 4.49
C MET A 165 9.89 6.38 4.19
N SER A 166 10.59 7.14 3.35
CA SER A 166 11.94 6.83 2.89
C SER A 166 13.02 7.58 3.66
N VAL A 167 13.99 6.86 4.19
CA VAL A 167 15.21 7.42 4.83
C VAL A 167 16.37 7.62 3.85
N ASP A 168 16.17 7.32 2.56
CA ASP A 168 17.26 7.18 1.58
C ASP A 168 17.74 8.50 0.98
N TYR A 169 19.06 8.72 0.89
CA TYR A 169 19.67 9.90 0.27
C TYR A 169 20.32 9.65 -1.10
N LEU A 170 20.29 8.42 -1.62
CA LEU A 170 21.21 7.99 -2.67
C LEU A 170 20.56 7.29 -3.87
N ALA A 171 19.34 6.74 -3.77
CA ALA A 171 18.78 5.92 -4.84
C ALA A 171 18.50 6.69 -6.14
N TYR A 172 18.16 7.97 -6.04
CA TYR A 172 17.90 8.82 -7.21
C TYR A 172 18.78 10.07 -7.19
N SER A 173 19.21 10.50 -8.37
CA SER A 173 19.94 11.77 -8.52
C SER A 173 19.08 12.93 -8.00
N GLY A 174 19.63 13.70 -7.06
CA GLY A 174 18.94 14.82 -6.44
C GLY A 174 17.97 14.46 -5.31
N ILE A 175 17.79 13.17 -4.98
CA ILE A 175 16.84 12.73 -3.93
C ILE A 175 17.16 13.36 -2.57
N TRP A 176 18.44 13.65 -2.29
CA TRP A 176 18.89 14.33 -1.06
C TRP A 176 18.30 15.74 -0.89
N LYS A 177 17.79 16.36 -1.97
CA LYS A 177 17.11 17.68 -1.93
C LYS A 177 15.61 17.57 -1.66
N VAL A 178 15.03 16.39 -1.77
CA VAL A 178 13.59 16.15 -1.58
C VAL A 178 13.37 15.63 -0.15
N ARG A 179 12.39 16.21 0.55
CA ARG A 179 12.23 16.06 2.01
C ARG A 179 10.88 15.49 2.46
N ALA A 180 9.82 15.60 1.65
CA ALA A 180 8.45 15.21 2.02
C ALA A 180 8.33 13.73 2.41
N GLN A 181 9.13 12.87 1.80
CA GLN A 181 9.21 11.43 2.03
C GLN A 181 10.08 11.04 3.24
N ARG A 182 10.81 11.99 3.86
CA ARG A 182 11.83 11.69 4.88
C ARG A 182 11.20 11.47 6.23
N GLY A 183 11.44 10.32 6.84
CA GLY A 183 11.03 10.06 8.22
C GLY A 183 10.64 8.61 8.44
N CYS A 184 9.56 8.38 9.17
CA CYS A 184 9.09 7.04 9.51
C CYS A 184 7.58 6.91 9.34
N THR A 185 7.12 5.67 9.24
CA THR A 185 5.70 5.32 9.28
C THR A 185 5.43 4.62 10.60
N ILE A 186 4.53 5.18 11.41
CA ILE A 186 4.12 4.61 12.69
C ILE A 186 2.89 3.75 12.45
N ILE A 187 2.95 2.50 12.91
CA ILE A 187 1.81 1.57 12.94
C ILE A 187 1.46 1.39 14.42
N THR A 188 0.24 1.80 14.80
CA THR A 188 -0.26 1.62 16.17
C THR A 188 -1.29 0.50 16.15
N VAL A 189 -1.11 -0.52 16.99
CA VAL A 189 -2.02 -1.68 17.07
C VAL A 189 -2.69 -1.73 18.44
N GLY A 190 -4.01 -1.73 18.44
CA GLY A 190 -4.85 -1.87 19.62
C GLY A 190 -4.92 -3.32 20.11
N GLN A 191 -5.33 -3.50 21.37
CA GLN A 191 -5.48 -4.84 21.96
C GLN A 191 -6.59 -5.67 21.30
N ASP A 192 -7.56 -5.00 20.68
CA ASP A 192 -8.65 -5.62 19.91
C ASP A 192 -8.26 -5.92 18.45
N GLY A 193 -7.01 -5.63 18.07
CA GLY A 193 -6.50 -5.82 16.71
C GLY A 193 -6.88 -4.68 15.74
N SER A 194 -7.58 -3.64 16.21
CA SER A 194 -7.66 -2.38 15.45
C SER A 194 -6.26 -1.80 15.24
N PHE A 195 -6.08 -1.04 14.17
CA PHE A 195 -4.81 -0.38 13.91
C PHE A 195 -5.01 0.97 13.23
N ASP A 196 -4.00 1.82 13.37
CA ASP A 196 -3.89 3.07 12.63
C ASP A 196 -2.46 3.24 12.10
N VAL A 197 -2.32 4.04 11.05
CA VAL A 197 -1.06 4.30 10.38
C VAL A 197 -0.87 5.81 10.21
N ALA A 198 0.29 6.30 10.62
CA ALA A 198 0.66 7.70 10.46
C ALA A 198 2.05 7.84 9.81
N ALA A 199 2.15 8.68 8.78
CA ALA A 199 3.44 9.17 8.31
C ALA A 199 3.98 10.24 9.26
N ARG A 200 5.26 10.17 9.60
CA ARG A 200 5.96 11.18 10.40
C ARG A 200 7.16 11.69 9.62
N ASN A 201 7.12 12.96 9.25
CA ASN A 201 8.20 13.62 8.56
C ASN A 201 9.33 14.00 9.53
N TYR A 202 10.56 13.67 9.15
CA TYR A 202 11.76 13.91 9.95
C TYR A 202 12.00 15.40 10.25
N TYR A 203 11.67 16.28 9.30
CA TYR A 203 11.89 17.72 9.45
C TYR A 203 10.69 18.41 10.11
N GLU A 204 9.46 18.03 9.74
CA GLU A 204 8.24 18.71 10.19
C GLU A 204 7.77 18.21 11.56
N ASP A 205 7.70 16.90 11.79
CA ASP A 205 7.20 16.33 13.06
C ASP A 205 8.26 16.35 14.19
N TYR A 206 9.56 16.35 13.85
CA TYR A 206 10.65 16.27 14.83
C TYR A 206 11.51 17.53 14.91
N THR A 207 11.11 18.63 14.26
CA THR A 207 11.77 19.95 14.35
C THR A 207 13.26 19.94 14.00
N VAL A 208 13.69 19.05 13.12
CA VAL A 208 15.09 18.98 12.69
C VAL A 208 15.37 20.09 11.69
N THR A 209 16.43 20.87 11.94
CA THR A 209 16.83 21.95 11.03
C THR A 209 17.20 21.39 9.66
N GLN A 210 16.55 21.91 8.62
CA GLN A 210 16.85 21.52 7.26
C GLN A 210 18.28 21.96 6.90
N PRO A 211 19.17 21.07 6.44
CA PRO A 211 20.45 21.49 5.91
C PRO A 211 20.23 22.38 4.69
N ASN A 212 20.94 23.52 4.67
CA ASN A 212 20.95 24.50 3.58
C ASN A 212 21.28 23.87 2.22
#